data_AF-A0A850JUZ7-F1
#
_entry.id   AF-A0A850JUZ7-F1
#
_cell.length_a   1.000
_cell.length_b   1.000
_cell.length_c   1.000
_cell.angle_alpha   90.00
_cell.angle_beta   90.00
_cell.angle_gamma   90.00
#
_symmetry.space_group_name_H-M   'P 1'
#
loop_
_entity.id
_entity.type
_entity.pdbx_description
1 polymer ?
#
loop_
_entity_poly.entity_id
_entity_poly.type
_entity_poly.pdbx_seq_one_letter_code
_entity_poly.pdbx_strand_id
1 'polypeptide(L)'
;MYTDDIVLIDKKIDELIKDETLYNFDTLKQKVALILNGVDMFMVEGVLDLKAVDLYLKKVITKRNEIQTEKEKLKLDDTPQTKYALIEAICQKGEFKTQEELIKKIEELEKKSNFELREINSSI
;
A
#
# COMPACT_ATOMS: atom_id res chain seq x y z
N MET A 1 -7.86 7.54 -31.94
CA MET A 1 -6.74 7.05 -31.13
C MET A 1 -6.92 7.57 -29.70
N TYR A 2 -7.96 7.12 -28.98
CA TYR A 2 -8.26 7.59 -27.62
C TYR A 2 -7.62 6.71 -26.54
N THR A 3 -7.13 5.53 -26.93
CA THR A 3 -6.55 4.56 -26.01
C THR A 3 -5.24 5.08 -25.39
N ASP A 4 -4.42 5.79 -26.16
CA ASP A 4 -3.15 6.34 -25.69
C ASP A 4 -3.36 7.48 -24.67
N ASP A 5 -4.39 8.31 -24.87
CA ASP A 5 -4.73 9.40 -23.97
C ASP A 5 -5.25 8.88 -22.62
N ILE A 6 -6.11 7.85 -22.63
CA ILE A 6 -6.60 7.21 -21.40
C ILE A 6 -5.42 6.62 -20.60
N VAL A 7 -4.49 5.96 -21.27
CA VAL A 7 -3.28 5.40 -20.62
C VAL A 7 -2.42 6.50 -20.01
N LEU A 8 -2.26 7.64 -20.69
CA LEU A 8 -1.56 8.81 -20.17
C LEU A 8 -2.24 9.40 -18.92
N ILE A 9 -3.57 9.45 -18.92
CA ILE A 9 -4.36 9.92 -17.77
C ILE A 9 -4.20 8.97 -16.59
N ASP A 10 -4.39 7.67 -16.79
CA ASP A 10 -4.24 6.68 -15.73
C ASP A 10 -2.83 6.73 -15.13
N LYS A 11 -1.79 6.90 -15.95
CA LYS A 11 -0.41 7.08 -15.46
C LYS A 11 -0.27 8.31 -14.55
N LYS A 12 -0.78 9.47 -14.97
CA LYS A 12 -0.72 10.71 -14.17
C LYS A 12 -1.54 10.61 -12.88
N ILE A 13 -2.68 9.91 -12.93
CA ILE A 13 -3.51 9.64 -11.75
C ILE A 13 -2.77 8.72 -10.78
N ASP A 14 -2.10 7.67 -11.27
CA ASP A 14 -1.28 6.79 -10.44
C ASP A 14 -0.08 7.51 -9.82
N GLU A 15 0.58 8.40 -10.56
CA GLU A 15 1.62 9.28 -10.02
C GLU A 15 1.06 10.16 -8.89
N LEU A 16 -0.13 10.75 -9.08
CA LEU A 16 -0.81 11.50 -8.03
C LEU A 16 -1.19 10.61 -6.84
N ILE A 17 -1.56 9.34 -7.03
CA ILE A 17 -1.88 8.42 -5.92
C ILE A 17 -0.63 8.10 -5.09
N LYS A 18 0.53 7.91 -5.75
CA LYS A 18 1.80 7.53 -5.11
C LYS A 18 2.56 8.71 -4.49
N ASP A 19 2.23 9.94 -4.88
CA ASP A 19 2.80 11.15 -4.30
C ASP A 19 2.49 11.22 -2.78
N GLU A 20 3.55 11.26 -1.97
CA GLU A 20 3.49 11.28 -0.50
C GLU A 20 3.10 12.66 0.08
N THR A 21 2.92 13.67 -0.78
CA THR A 21 2.51 15.00 -0.36
C THR A 21 1.07 15.00 0.16
N LEU A 22 0.89 15.59 1.33
CA LEU A 22 -0.42 15.84 1.95
C LEU A 22 -1.10 17.01 1.26
N TYR A 23 -2.03 16.68 0.36
CA TYR A 23 -2.88 17.65 -0.30
C TYR A 23 -4.24 17.73 0.40
N ASN A 24 -4.80 18.93 0.50
CA ASN A 24 -6.21 19.10 0.86
C ASN A 24 -7.12 18.74 -0.33
N PHE A 25 -8.43 18.67 -0.05
CA PHE A 25 -9.43 18.28 -1.05
C PHE A 25 -9.40 19.18 -2.29
N ASP A 26 -9.37 20.50 -2.12
CA ASP A 26 -9.37 21.47 -3.22
C ASP A 26 -8.13 21.32 -4.12
N THR A 27 -6.96 21.11 -3.52
CA THR A 27 -5.70 20.93 -4.27
C THR A 27 -5.72 19.63 -5.07
N LEU A 28 -6.23 18.54 -4.50
CA LEU A 28 -6.41 17.28 -5.22
C LEU A 28 -7.39 17.45 -6.39
N LYS A 29 -8.52 18.12 -6.14
CA LYS A 29 -9.53 18.40 -7.18
C LYS A 29 -8.94 19.20 -8.33
N GLN A 30 -8.15 20.24 -8.04
CA GLN A 30 -7.47 21.04 -9.05
C GLN A 30 -6.45 20.21 -9.86
N LYS A 31 -5.65 19.37 -9.18
CA LYS A 31 -4.68 18.51 -9.87
C LYS A 31 -5.36 17.49 -10.79
N VAL A 32 -6.44 16.86 -10.34
CA VAL A 32 -7.25 15.95 -11.17
C VAL A 32 -7.85 16.70 -12.36
N ALA A 33 -8.40 17.90 -12.14
CA ALA A 33 -8.94 18.71 -13.23
C ALA A 33 -7.87 19.07 -14.27
N LEU A 34 -6.66 19.46 -13.84
CA LEU A 34 -5.54 19.73 -14.75
C LEU A 34 -5.10 18.50 -15.55
N ILE A 35 -5.16 17.31 -14.95
CA ILE A 35 -4.86 16.05 -15.63
C ILE A 35 -5.89 15.81 -16.74
N LEU A 36 -7.18 15.92 -16.43
CA LEU A 36 -8.28 15.63 -17.36
C LEU A 36 -8.48 16.70 -18.45
N ASN A 37 -8.19 17.97 -18.15
CA ASN A 37 -8.34 19.10 -19.08
C ASN A 37 -7.44 18.98 -20.32
N GLY A 38 -6.43 18.12 -20.29
CA GLY A 38 -5.54 17.85 -21.42
C GLY A 38 -6.10 16.88 -22.46
N VAL A 39 -7.31 16.34 -22.29
CA VAL A 39 -7.87 15.31 -23.18
C VAL A 39 -9.30 15.64 -23.56
N ASP A 40 -9.55 15.73 -24.87
CA ASP A 40 -10.83 16.11 -25.47
C ASP A 40 -12.00 15.22 -25.03
N MET A 41 -11.75 13.96 -24.69
CA MET A 41 -12.80 13.03 -24.24
C MET A 41 -13.49 13.44 -22.94
N PHE A 42 -12.84 14.30 -22.14
CA PHE A 42 -13.41 14.84 -20.91
C PHE A 42 -14.01 16.24 -21.11
N MET A 43 -14.05 16.75 -22.34
CA MET A 43 -14.63 18.04 -22.67
C MET A 43 -16.06 17.85 -23.18
N VAL A 44 -17.03 18.41 -22.47
CA VAL A 44 -18.46 18.44 -22.84
C VAL A 44 -18.81 19.88 -23.17
N GLU A 45 -19.22 20.14 -24.42
CA GLU A 45 -19.54 21.49 -24.91
C GLU A 45 -18.38 22.50 -24.72
N GLY A 46 -17.14 22.02 -24.83
CA GLY A 46 -15.93 22.84 -24.65
C GLY A 46 -15.59 23.16 -23.19
N VAL A 47 -16.29 22.54 -22.24
CA VAL A 47 -16.06 22.67 -20.80
C VAL A 47 -15.66 21.31 -20.22
N LEU A 48 -14.72 21.29 -19.28
CA LEU A 48 -14.31 20.07 -18.60
C LEU A 48 -15.49 19.44 -17.84
N ASP A 49 -15.69 18.13 -18.04
CA ASP A 49 -16.72 17.35 -17.35
C ASP A 49 -16.40 17.23 -15.86
N LEU A 50 -17.10 18.02 -15.06
CA LEU A 50 -16.97 18.02 -13.61
C LEU A 50 -17.34 16.67 -12.99
N LYS A 51 -18.22 15.87 -13.62
CA LYS A 51 -18.55 14.53 -13.13
C LYS A 51 -17.37 13.59 -13.29
N ALA A 52 -16.64 13.67 -14.40
CA ALA A 52 -15.41 12.92 -14.59
C ALA A 52 -14.35 13.34 -13.57
N VAL A 53 -14.18 14.65 -13.33
CA VAL A 53 -13.26 15.16 -12.29
C VAL A 53 -13.60 14.58 -10.92
N ASP A 54 -14.86 14.61 -10.51
CA ASP A 54 -15.28 14.08 -9.20
C ASP A 54 -15.09 12.56 -9.10
N LEU A 55 -15.30 11.82 -10.19
CA LEU A 55 -15.09 10.37 -10.24
C LEU A 55 -13.60 10.00 -10.07
N TYR A 56 -12.71 10.67 -10.81
CA TYR A 56 -11.27 10.46 -10.69
C TYR A 56 -10.73 10.94 -9.34
N LEU A 57 -11.26 12.05 -8.81
CA LEU A 57 -10.92 12.53 -7.47
C LEU A 57 -11.28 11.49 -6.40
N LYS A 58 -12.47 10.90 -6.49
CA LYS A 58 -12.87 9.82 -5.59
C LYS A 58 -11.91 8.62 -5.69
N LYS A 59 -11.52 8.21 -6.90
CA LYS A 59 -10.54 7.13 -7.13
C LYS A 59 -9.21 7.43 -6.43
N VAL A 60 -8.69 8.66 -6.58
CA VAL A 60 -7.42 9.09 -5.96
C VAL A 60 -7.51 9.04 -4.43
N ILE A 61 -8.58 9.61 -3.85
CA ILE A 61 -8.77 9.64 -2.39
C ILE A 61 -8.87 8.23 -1.83
N THR A 62 -9.71 7.37 -2.43
CA THR A 62 -9.87 5.97 -1.99
C THR A 62 -8.53 5.24 -2.02
N LYS A 63 -7.78 5.33 -3.12
CA LYS A 63 -6.50 4.62 -3.26
C LYS A 63 -5.44 5.13 -2.30
N ARG A 64 -5.34 6.45 -2.07
CA ARG A 64 -4.44 7.02 -1.08
C ARG A 64 -4.77 6.53 0.35
N ASN A 65 -6.05 6.46 0.69
CA ASN A 65 -6.49 5.96 2.00
C ASN A 65 -6.19 4.45 2.17
N GLU A 66 -6.37 3.65 1.12
CA GLU A 66 -5.98 2.23 1.11
C GLU A 66 -4.49 2.07 1.39
N ILE A 67 -3.63 2.80 0.67
CA ILE A 67 -2.18 2.77 0.85
C ILE A 67 -1.78 3.18 2.28
N GLN A 68 -2.41 4.22 2.82
CA GLN A 68 -2.15 4.65 4.19
C GLN A 68 -2.54 3.57 5.20
N THR A 69 -3.72 2.95 5.01
CA THR A 69 -4.21 1.86 5.86
C THR A 69 -3.28 0.65 5.81
N GLU A 70 -2.78 0.30 4.62
CA GLU A 70 -1.80 -0.79 4.45
C GLU A 70 -0.46 -0.46 5.13
N LYS A 71 0.06 0.77 4.97
CA LYS A 71 1.26 1.23 5.68
C LYS A 71 1.09 1.16 7.20
N GLU A 72 -0.08 1.52 7.72
CA GLU A 72 -0.39 1.43 9.15
C GLU A 72 -0.49 -0.02 9.64
N LYS A 73 -1.14 -0.91 8.87
CA LYS A 73 -1.18 -2.35 9.16
C LYS A 73 0.22 -2.95 9.18
N LEU A 74 1.07 -2.64 8.19
CA LEU A 74 2.44 -3.12 8.13
C LEU A 74 3.26 -2.64 9.33
N LYS A 75 3.10 -1.38 9.76
CA LYS A 75 3.78 -0.86 10.97
C LYS A 75 3.33 -1.55 12.26
N LEU A 76 2.04 -1.86 12.39
CA LEU A 76 1.51 -2.63 13.53
C LEU A 76 2.00 -4.07 13.52
N ASP A 77 2.17 -4.64 12.33
CA ASP A 77 2.69 -5.99 12.17
C ASP A 77 4.19 -6.09 12.49
N ASP A 78 4.97 -5.02 12.30
CA ASP A 78 6.43 -4.99 12.50
C ASP A 78 6.88 -4.62 13.93
N THR A 79 5.98 -4.67 14.92
CA THR A 79 6.39 -4.38 16.30
C THR A 79 7.26 -5.51 16.88
N PRO A 80 8.23 -5.20 17.77
CA PRO A 80 9.02 -6.23 18.46
C PRO A 80 8.16 -7.24 19.22
N GLN A 81 7.01 -6.80 19.74
CA GLN A 81 6.07 -7.67 20.45
C GLN A 81 5.47 -8.73 19.52
N THR A 82 5.04 -8.34 18.32
CA THR A 82 4.55 -9.28 17.29
C THR A 82 5.66 -10.23 16.86
N LYS A 83 6.89 -9.74 16.73
CA LYS A 83 8.06 -10.55 16.37
C LYS A 83 8.34 -11.65 17.38
N TYR A 84 8.49 -11.30 18.66
CA TYR A 84 8.79 -12.28 19.70
C TYR A 84 7.64 -13.27 19.93
N ALA A 85 6.39 -12.84 19.78
CA ALA A 85 5.23 -13.75 19.82
C ALA A 85 5.26 -14.78 18.67
N LEU A 86 5.67 -14.38 17.47
CA LEU A 86 5.85 -15.30 16.34
C LEU A 86 7.01 -16.26 16.56
N ILE A 87 8.15 -15.78 17.08
CA ILE A 87 9.31 -16.61 17.41
C ILE A 87 8.92 -17.66 18.45
N GLU A 88 8.22 -17.24 19.52
CA GLU A 88 7.73 -18.15 20.55
C GLU A 88 6.80 -19.22 19.98
N ALA A 89 5.83 -18.85 19.13
CA ALA A 89 4.93 -19.80 18.50
C ALA A 89 5.67 -20.83 17.61
N ILE A 90 6.67 -20.39 16.84
CA ILE A 90 7.52 -21.28 16.03
C ILE A 90 8.31 -22.23 16.93
N CYS A 91 8.89 -21.72 18.02
CA CYS A 91 9.64 -22.52 18.98
C CYS A 91 8.75 -23.48 19.78
N GLN A 92 7.48 -23.15 20.04
CA GLN A 92 6.54 -24.08 20.70
C GLN A 92 6.17 -25.26 19.81
N LYS A 93 6.14 -25.07 18.48
CA LYS A 93 5.89 -26.14 17.51
C LYS A 93 7.11 -26.98 17.19
N GLY A 94 8.31 -26.47 17.46
CA GLY A 94 9.56 -27.17 17.19
C GLY A 94 9.88 -28.20 18.28
N GLU A 95 10.33 -29.39 17.87
CA GLU A 95 10.91 -30.36 18.80
C GLU A 95 12.40 -30.08 18.99
N PHE A 96 12.76 -29.50 20.15
CA PHE A 96 14.15 -29.22 20.52
C PHE A 96 14.64 -30.24 21.55
N LYS A 97 15.81 -30.83 21.32
CA LYS A 97 16.37 -31.85 22.23
C LYS A 97 17.25 -31.22 23.31
N THR A 98 17.77 -30.03 23.05
CA THR A 98 18.64 -29.30 23.99
C THR A 98 18.30 -27.82 24.04
N GLN A 99 18.64 -27.18 25.16
CA GLN A 99 18.52 -25.73 25.31
C GLN A 99 19.40 -24.97 24.31
N GLU A 100 20.55 -25.54 23.94
CA GLU A 100 21.49 -24.93 23.00
C GLU A 100 20.93 -24.90 21.56
N GLU A 101 20.20 -25.94 21.16
CA GLU A 101 19.45 -25.97 19.89
C GLU A 101 18.34 -24.92 19.86
N LEU A 102 17.62 -24.75 20.97
CA LEU A 102 16.56 -23.74 21.09
C LEU A 102 17.13 -22.33 20.96
N ILE A 103 18.24 -22.03 21.67
CA ILE A 103 18.88 -20.70 21.62
C ILE A 103 19.36 -20.37 20.21
N LYS A 104 20.06 -21.31 19.56
CA LYS A 104 20.50 -21.12 18.17
C LYS A 104 19.31 -20.85 17.24
N LYS A 105 18.18 -21.53 17.46
CA LYS A 105 17.00 -21.32 16.64
C LYS A 105 16.39 -19.94 16.85
N ILE A 106 16.32 -19.46 18.08
CA ILE A 106 15.84 -18.11 18.39
C ILE A 106 16.74 -17.06 17.71
N GLU A 107 18.07 -17.20 17.80
CA GLU A 107 19.02 -16.27 17.14
C GLU A 107 18.88 -16.25 15.61
N GLU A 108 18.57 -17.40 14.99
CA GLU A 108 18.25 -17.45 13.55
C GLU A 108 16.94 -16.71 13.23
N LEU A 109 15.89 -16.93 14.04
CA LEU A 109 14.58 -16.34 13.84
C LEU A 109 14.59 -14.82 14.11
N GLU A 110 15.40 -14.34 15.04
CA GLU A 110 15.58 -12.90 15.29
C GLU A 110 16.16 -12.15 14.09
N LYS A 111 16.90 -12.81 13.20
CA LYS A 111 17.44 -12.18 11.98
C LYS A 111 16.40 -12.05 10.86
N LYS A 112 15.23 -12.67 11.01
CA LYS A 112 14.16 -12.68 10.01
C LYS A 112 13.16 -11.55 10.22
N SER A 113 12.50 -11.17 9.13
CA SER A 113 11.36 -10.23 9.15
C SER A 113 10.10 -10.90 9.71
N ASN A 114 9.13 -10.11 10.20
CA ASN A 114 7.86 -10.65 10.70
C ASN A 114 7.07 -11.37 9.60
N PHE A 115 7.23 -10.97 8.34
CA PHE A 115 6.68 -11.67 7.18
C PHE A 115 7.26 -13.09 7.06
N GLU A 116 8.59 -13.23 7.05
CA GLU A 116 9.23 -14.54 6.99
C GLU A 116 8.89 -15.43 8.18
N LEU A 117 8.80 -14.86 9.39
CA LEU A 117 8.39 -15.59 10.59
C LEU A 117 6.96 -16.13 10.47
N ARG A 118 6.04 -15.37 9.88
CA ARG A 118 4.67 -15.85 9.60
C ARG A 118 4.64 -16.98 8.58
N GLU A 119 5.45 -16.89 7.52
CA GLU A 119 5.54 -17.97 6.54
C GLU A 119 6.07 -19.26 7.19
N ILE A 120 7.10 -19.15 8.03
CA ILE A 120 7.65 -20.28 8.80
C ILE A 120 6.59 -20.86 9.74
N ASN A 121 5.93 -20.01 10.53
CA ASN A 121 4.90 -20.44 11.47
C ASN A 121 3.68 -21.09 10.77
N SER A 122 3.39 -20.72 9.52
CA SER A 122 2.29 -21.31 8.74
C SER A 122 2.69 -22.62 8.05
N SER A 123 4.00 -22.88 7.91
CA SER A 123 4.54 -24.06 7.22
C SER A 123 4.96 -25.19 8.17
N ILE A 124 4.90 -24.95 9.49
CA ILE A 124 5.19 -25.91 10.58
C ILE A 124 3.87 -26.26 11.29
#